data_AF-A0A945X6X6-F1
#
_entry.id   AF-A0A945X6X6-F1
#
_cell.length_a   1.000
_cell.length_b   1.000
_cell.length_c   1.000
_cell.angle_alpha   90.00
_cell.angle_beta   90.00
_cell.angle_gamma   90.00
#
_symmetry.space_group_name_H-M   'P 1'
#
loop_
_entity.id
_entity.type
_entity.pdbx_description
1 polymer ?
#
loop_
_entity_poly.entity_id
_entity_poly.type
_entity_poly.pdbx_seq_one_letter_code
_entity_poly.pdbx_strand_id
1 'polypeptide(L)'
;MPYYVQLEGRYQGIHFGEHPPGLEDLRTVSQRRLRDALRFARREEELDGKPNVVQQALHYADILARNPELTKAQLARELGVSRIRVYQALNILKLSPAILRFILAHDTPESRAVLTERRLRSLTAVRDHTRQLEEFRHLVRALSPRQGRPSLASLGPDSGT
;
A
#
# COMPACT_ATOMS: atom_id res chain seq x y z
N MET A 1 4.39 -15.00 27.95
CA MET A 1 3.37 -15.97 27.49
C MET A 1 3.48 -16.11 25.98
N PRO A 2 3.54 -17.34 25.43
CA PRO A 2 3.63 -17.57 23.98
C PRO A 2 2.28 -17.29 23.28
N TYR A 3 2.34 -17.03 21.98
CA TYR A 3 1.17 -16.78 21.13
C TYR A 3 1.22 -17.71 19.94
N TYR A 4 0.07 -18.28 19.60
CA TYR A 4 -0.08 -19.20 18.47
C TYR A 4 -1.04 -18.57 17.45
N VAL A 5 -0.65 -18.60 16.18
CA VAL A 5 -1.43 -18.03 15.06
C VAL A 5 -1.75 -19.17 14.10
N GLN A 6 -3.04 -19.51 13.99
CA GLN A 6 -3.51 -20.46 12.99
C GLN A 6 -3.69 -19.74 11.66
N LEU A 7 -3.13 -20.30 10.59
CA LEU A 7 -3.25 -19.80 9.22
C LEU A 7 -4.01 -20.84 8.39
N GLU A 8 -5.33 -20.90 8.51
CA GLU A 8 -6.18 -21.72 7.65
C GLU A 8 -7.09 -20.83 6.79
N GLY A 9 -6.82 -20.78 5.49
CA GLY A 9 -7.63 -20.04 4.52
C GLY A 9 -7.81 -18.55 4.89
N ARG A 10 -9.06 -18.07 4.93
CA ARG A 10 -9.42 -16.68 5.23
C ARG A 10 -9.53 -16.36 6.73
N TYR A 11 -9.32 -17.32 7.63
CA TYR A 11 -9.44 -17.11 9.07
C TYR A 11 -8.07 -17.08 9.75
N GLN A 12 -7.82 -16.02 10.52
CA GLN A 12 -6.69 -15.93 11.45
C GLN A 12 -7.21 -16.03 12.88
N GLY A 13 -7.13 -17.23 13.47
CA GLY A 13 -7.39 -17.44 14.90
C GLY A 13 -6.17 -17.05 15.73
N ILE A 14 -6.36 -16.26 16.79
CA ILE A 14 -5.31 -15.90 17.75
C ILE A 14 -5.63 -16.58 19.07
N HIS A 15 -4.75 -17.50 19.47
CA HIS A 15 -4.91 -18.26 20.71
C HIS A 15 -3.96 -17.71 21.77
N PHE A 16 -4.53 -17.43 22.95
CA PHE A 16 -3.80 -16.97 24.13
C PHE A 16 -3.67 -18.16 25.10
N GLY A 17 -2.44 -18.47 25.55
CA GLY A 17 -2.21 -19.50 26.57
C GLY A 17 -1.47 -20.73 26.06
N GLU A 18 -1.86 -21.92 26.52
CA GLU A 18 -1.22 -23.19 26.17
C GLU A 18 -1.53 -23.65 24.74
N HIS A 19 -0.63 -24.47 24.21
CA HIS A 19 -0.71 -25.03 22.86
C HIS A 19 -2.06 -25.73 22.66
N PRO A 20 -2.91 -25.30 21.72
CA PRO A 20 -4.15 -26.02 21.46
C PRO A 20 -3.79 -27.42 20.92
N PRO A 21 -4.29 -28.51 21.50
CA PRO A 21 -4.02 -29.84 20.99
C PRO A 21 -4.66 -30.01 19.60
N GLY A 22 -3.88 -30.45 18.61
CA GLY A 22 -4.36 -30.72 17.23
C GLY A 22 -3.93 -29.71 16.14
N LEU A 23 -3.07 -28.73 16.43
CA LEU A 23 -2.56 -27.76 15.45
C LEU A 23 -1.05 -27.94 15.24
N GLU A 24 -0.67 -28.79 14.28
CA GLU A 24 0.71 -29.26 14.10
C GLU A 24 1.66 -28.24 13.44
N ASP A 25 1.12 -27.19 12.81
CA ASP A 25 1.90 -26.29 11.91
C ASP A 25 2.06 -24.85 12.44
N LEU A 26 2.18 -24.70 13.76
CA LEU A 26 2.32 -23.39 14.41
C LEU A 26 3.78 -22.94 14.50
N ARG A 27 4.16 -21.91 13.73
CA ARG A 27 5.45 -21.20 13.94
C ARG A 27 5.32 -20.19 15.08
N THR A 28 6.21 -20.23 16.07
CA THR A 28 6.31 -19.19 17.11
C THR A 28 6.61 -17.84 16.47
N VAL A 29 5.64 -16.92 16.48
CA VAL A 29 5.80 -15.55 15.99
C VAL A 29 6.15 -14.65 17.17
N SER A 30 7.17 -13.79 17.04
CA SER A 30 7.48 -12.82 18.08
C SER A 30 6.31 -11.85 18.32
N GLN A 31 6.12 -11.40 19.56
CA GLN A 31 5.06 -10.43 19.92
C GLN A 31 5.03 -9.20 19.00
N ARG A 32 6.20 -8.72 18.58
CA ARG A 32 6.33 -7.60 17.63
C ARG A 32 5.67 -7.93 16.29
N ARG A 33 5.98 -9.09 15.70
CA ARG A 33 5.42 -9.53 14.43
C ARG A 33 3.91 -9.79 14.51
N LEU A 34 3.41 -10.30 15.64
CA LEU A 34 1.97 -10.46 15.87
C LEU A 34 1.24 -9.11 15.90
N ARG A 35 1.79 -8.12 16.63
CA ARG A 35 1.23 -6.76 16.66
C ARG A 35 1.24 -6.10 15.29
N ASP A 36 2.31 -6.30 14.52
CA ASP A 36 2.42 -5.77 13.16
C ASP A 36 1.37 -6.40 12.23
N ALA A 37 1.15 -7.73 12.32
CA ALA A 37 0.12 -8.43 11.56
C ALA A 37 -1.31 -7.97 11.92
N LEU A 38 -1.59 -7.81 13.22
CA LEU A 38 -2.89 -7.31 13.69
C LEU A 38 -3.18 -5.88 13.22
N ARG A 39 -2.17 -5.01 13.26
CA ARG A 39 -2.29 -3.64 12.73
C ARG A 39 -2.54 -3.64 11.23
N PHE A 40 -1.95 -4.59 10.51
CA PHE A 40 -2.13 -4.74 9.08
C PHE A 40 -3.56 -5.17 8.75
N ALA A 41 -4.07 -6.24 9.36
CA ALA A 41 -5.43 -6.74 9.16
C ALA A 41 -6.51 -5.68 9.46
N ARG A 42 -6.40 -4.98 10.60
CA ARG A 42 -7.32 -3.89 10.95
C ARG A 42 -7.33 -2.78 9.90
N ARG A 43 -6.17 -2.51 9.29
CA ARG A 43 -6.03 -1.47 8.28
C ARG A 43 -6.60 -1.90 6.94
N GLU A 44 -6.49 -3.17 6.58
CA GLU A 44 -7.16 -3.71 5.38
C GLU A 44 -8.68 -3.53 5.49
N GLU A 45 -9.26 -3.93 6.62
CA GLU A 45 -10.68 -3.75 6.91
C GLU A 45 -11.10 -2.27 6.83
N GLU A 46 -10.28 -1.35 7.35
CA GLU A 46 -10.55 0.09 7.30
C GLU A 46 -10.42 0.69 5.89
N LEU A 47 -9.66 0.05 5.00
CA LEU A 47 -9.37 0.53 3.65
C LEU A 47 -10.28 -0.08 2.59
N ASP A 48 -11.14 -1.01 2.97
CA ASP A 48 -12.16 -1.53 2.07
C ASP A 48 -13.10 -0.39 1.62
N GLY A 49 -13.43 -0.37 0.33
CA GLY A 49 -14.23 0.69 -0.30
C GLY A 49 -13.60 2.09 -0.40
N LYS A 50 -12.43 2.37 0.22
CA LYS A 50 -11.75 3.68 0.10
C LYS A 50 -10.89 3.77 -1.17
N PRO A 51 -10.76 4.92 -1.84
CA PRO A 51 -9.87 5.05 -2.99
C PRO A 51 -8.42 4.83 -2.58
N ASN A 52 -7.65 4.16 -3.41
CA ASN A 52 -6.20 4.06 -3.20
C ASN A 52 -5.52 5.43 -3.41
N VAL A 53 -4.26 5.49 -2.99
CA VAL A 53 -3.48 6.73 -3.01
C VAL A 53 -3.26 7.31 -4.41
N VAL A 54 -3.21 6.48 -5.45
CA VAL A 54 -3.09 6.93 -6.85
C VAL A 54 -4.43 7.45 -7.35
N GLN A 55 -5.54 6.77 -7.07
CA GLN A 55 -6.90 7.23 -7.39
C GLN A 55 -7.19 8.57 -6.71
N GLN A 56 -6.84 8.73 -5.43
CA GLN A 56 -6.98 10.00 -4.72
C GLN A 56 -6.15 11.12 -5.38
N ALA A 57 -4.91 10.83 -5.78
CA ALA A 57 -4.06 11.79 -6.45
C ALA A 57 -4.59 12.20 -7.83
N LEU A 58 -5.09 11.23 -8.61
CA LEU A 58 -5.72 11.46 -9.91
C LEU A 58 -6.98 12.32 -9.76
N HIS A 59 -7.80 12.06 -8.74
CA HIS A 59 -8.98 12.88 -8.46
C HIS A 59 -8.62 14.34 -8.18
N TYR A 60 -7.57 14.59 -7.39
CA TYR A 60 -7.11 15.96 -7.14
C TYR A 60 -6.56 16.63 -8.39
N ALA A 61 -5.84 15.88 -9.23
CA ALA A 61 -5.33 16.39 -10.50
C ALA A 61 -6.47 16.74 -11.47
N ASP A 62 -7.52 15.92 -11.54
CA ASP A 62 -8.71 16.15 -12.37
C ASP A 62 -9.47 17.41 -11.93
N ILE A 63 -9.66 17.63 -10.63
CA ILE A 63 -10.29 18.87 -10.14
C ILE A 63 -9.48 20.11 -10.55
N LEU A 64 -8.15 20.08 -10.40
CA LEU A 64 -7.29 21.20 -10.80
C LEU A 64 -7.28 21.40 -12.32
N ALA A 65 -7.32 20.33 -13.11
CA ALA A 65 -7.35 20.42 -14.56
C ALA A 65 -8.65 21.03 -15.08
N ARG A 66 -9.79 20.73 -14.44
CA ARG A 66 -11.10 21.30 -14.79
C ARG A 66 -11.29 22.73 -14.30
N ASN A 67 -10.50 23.17 -13.33
CA ASN A 67 -10.59 24.50 -12.72
C ASN A 67 -9.22 25.19 -12.74
N PRO A 68 -8.78 25.77 -13.88
CA PRO A 68 -7.45 26.36 -14.02
C PRO A 68 -7.13 27.47 -13.01
N GLU A 69 -8.15 28.20 -12.57
CA GLU A 69 -8.05 29.27 -11.56
C GLU A 69 -7.92 28.73 -10.12
N LEU A 70 -8.18 27.43 -9.91
CA LEU A 70 -8.15 26.81 -8.60
C LEU A 70 -6.71 26.47 -8.20
N THR A 71 -6.22 27.13 -7.15
CA THR A 71 -4.94 26.79 -6.56
C THR A 71 -5.03 25.54 -5.68
N LYS A 72 -3.90 24.86 -5.49
CA LYS A 72 -3.79 23.72 -4.53
C LYS A 72 -4.20 24.10 -3.11
N ALA A 73 -4.06 25.37 -2.72
CA ALA A 73 -4.47 25.86 -1.41
C ALA A 73 -6.00 26.05 -1.31
N GLN A 74 -6.64 26.49 -2.39
CA GLN A 74 -8.11 26.54 -2.47
C GLN A 74 -8.69 25.12 -2.46
N LEU A 75 -8.16 24.22 -3.29
CA LEU A 75 -8.57 22.81 -3.31
C LEU A 75 -8.47 22.16 -1.91
N ALA A 76 -7.38 22.40 -1.18
CA ALA A 76 -7.22 21.87 0.16
C ALA A 76 -8.30 22.36 1.13
N ARG A 77 -8.67 23.66 1.05
CA ARG A 77 -9.74 24.25 1.86
C ARG A 77 -11.10 23.65 1.52
N GLU A 78 -11.42 23.51 0.23
CA GLU A 78 -12.68 22.93 -0.24
C GLU A 78 -12.85 21.47 0.19
N LEU A 79 -11.76 20.70 0.18
CA LEU A 79 -11.75 19.30 0.60
C LEU A 79 -11.60 19.10 2.12
N GLY A 80 -11.45 20.17 2.90
CA GLY A 80 -11.24 20.07 4.36
C GLY A 80 -9.93 19.37 4.76
N VAL A 81 -8.89 19.42 3.91
CA VAL A 81 -7.59 18.78 4.16
C VAL A 81 -6.48 19.83 4.26
N SER A 82 -5.33 19.45 4.81
CA SER A 82 -4.17 20.35 4.81
C SER A 82 -3.63 20.55 3.38
N ARG A 83 -3.10 21.75 3.10
CA ARG A 83 -2.38 22.01 1.83
C ARG A 83 -1.29 20.98 1.58
N ILE A 84 -0.57 20.58 2.63
CA ILE A 84 0.49 19.57 2.55
C ILE A 84 -0.04 18.23 2.02
N ARG A 85 -1.25 17.81 2.46
CA ARG A 85 -1.88 16.57 1.99
C ARG A 85 -2.10 16.57 0.48
N VAL A 86 -2.58 17.69 -0.08
CA VAL A 86 -2.78 17.85 -1.53
C VAL A 86 -1.45 17.74 -2.28
N TYR A 87 -0.40 18.42 -1.82
CA TYR A 87 0.92 18.33 -2.44
C TYR A 87 1.49 16.90 -2.39
N GLN A 88 1.34 16.22 -1.26
CA GLN A 88 1.85 14.86 -1.09
C GLN A 88 1.11 13.87 -2.00
N ALA A 89 -0.21 13.98 -2.10
CA ALA A 89 -1.01 13.18 -3.03
C ALA A 89 -0.58 13.43 -4.48
N LEU A 90 -0.50 14.69 -4.91
CA LEU A 90 -0.08 15.02 -6.29
C LEU A 90 1.35 14.58 -6.61
N ASN A 91 2.26 14.55 -5.63
CA ASN A 91 3.61 14.03 -5.83
C ASN A 91 3.64 12.53 -6.16
N ILE A 92 2.63 11.75 -5.76
CA ILE A 92 2.52 10.34 -6.12
C ILE A 92 2.45 10.17 -7.64
N LEU A 93 1.88 11.12 -8.36
CA LEU A 93 1.79 11.07 -9.83
C LEU A 93 3.14 11.25 -10.54
N LYS A 94 4.23 11.52 -9.80
CA LYS A 94 5.60 11.58 -10.32
C LYS A 94 6.31 10.22 -10.32
N LEU A 95 5.65 9.17 -9.85
CA LEU A 95 6.17 7.81 -9.97
C LEU A 95 6.18 7.38 -11.43
N SER A 96 7.01 6.39 -11.75
CA SER A 96 7.08 5.85 -13.09
C SER A 96 5.70 5.35 -13.55
N PRO A 97 5.36 5.50 -14.84
CA PRO A 97 4.08 5.04 -15.36
C PRO A 97 3.81 3.56 -15.09
N ALA A 98 4.85 2.72 -15.09
CA ALA A 98 4.74 1.30 -14.76
C ALA A 98 4.27 1.07 -13.31
N ILE A 99 4.81 1.84 -12.35
CA ILE A 99 4.41 1.75 -10.94
C ILE A 99 2.96 2.21 -10.76
N LEU A 100 2.57 3.33 -11.39
CA LEU A 100 1.19 3.85 -11.31
C LEU A 100 0.18 2.85 -11.87
N ARG A 101 0.46 2.27 -13.05
CA ARG A 101 -0.39 1.22 -13.64
C ARG A 101 -0.49 0.00 -12.74
N PHE A 102 0.62 -0.42 -12.13
CA PHE A 102 0.61 -1.57 -11.23
C PHE A 102 -0.28 -1.34 -10.02
N ILE A 103 -0.16 -0.17 -9.36
CA ILE A 103 -0.98 0.17 -8.19
C ILE A 103 -2.48 0.18 -8.54
N LEU A 104 -2.83 0.75 -9.70
CA LEU A 104 -4.22 0.80 -10.16
C LEU A 104 -4.77 -0.59 -10.54
N ALA A 105 -3.95 -1.44 -11.15
CA ALA A 105 -4.35 -2.79 -11.55
C ALA A 105 -4.45 -3.76 -10.35
N HIS A 106 -3.70 -3.50 -9.29
CA HIS A 106 -3.66 -4.33 -8.08
C HIS A 106 -4.29 -3.58 -6.92
N ASP A 107 -5.54 -3.16 -7.07
CA ASP A 107 -6.27 -2.36 -6.07
C ASP A 107 -7.02 -3.23 -5.07
N THR A 108 -6.27 -3.92 -4.21
CA THR A 108 -6.77 -4.84 -3.18
C THR A 108 -6.56 -4.25 -1.78
N PRO A 109 -7.36 -4.58 -0.75
CA PRO A 109 -7.10 -4.15 0.61
C PRO A 109 -5.66 -4.41 1.08
N GLU A 110 -5.11 -5.58 0.73
CA GLU A 110 -3.75 -6.02 1.04
C GLU A 110 -2.70 -5.08 0.43
N SER A 111 -2.84 -4.82 -0.87
CA SER A 111 -1.94 -3.91 -1.58
C SER A 111 -2.08 -2.48 -1.07
N ARG A 112 -3.27 -2.01 -0.68
CA ARG A 112 -3.47 -0.66 -0.10
C ARG A 112 -2.84 -0.52 1.28
N ALA A 113 -2.92 -1.55 2.13
CA ALA A 113 -2.27 -1.57 3.44
C ALA A 113 -0.73 -1.53 3.31
N VAL A 114 -0.20 -2.07 2.21
CA VAL A 114 1.23 -2.07 1.88
C VAL A 114 1.68 -0.77 1.20
N LEU A 115 1.00 -0.36 0.13
CA LEU A 115 1.36 0.73 -0.78
C LEU A 115 0.84 2.06 -0.26
N THR A 116 1.14 2.32 1.01
CA THR A 116 0.77 3.57 1.66
C THR A 116 1.53 4.74 1.05
N GLU A 117 0.93 5.92 1.10
CA GLU A 117 1.56 7.13 0.58
C GLU A 117 2.95 7.38 1.18
N ARG A 118 3.13 7.14 2.48
CA ARG A 118 4.43 7.31 3.15
C ARG A 118 5.53 6.49 2.48
N ARG A 119 5.22 5.26 2.08
CA ARG A 119 6.17 4.35 1.43
C ARG A 119 6.40 4.69 -0.03
N LEU A 120 5.35 5.10 -0.73
CA LEU A 120 5.49 5.55 -2.12
C LEU A 120 6.26 6.88 -2.24
N ARG A 121 6.15 7.76 -1.24
CA ARG A 121 6.82 9.06 -1.24
C ARG A 121 8.35 8.96 -1.30
N SER A 122 8.96 7.93 -0.70
CA SER A 122 10.41 7.75 -0.82
C SER A 122 10.82 7.47 -2.26
N LEU A 123 9.98 6.80 -3.04
CA LEU A 123 10.22 6.55 -4.46
C LEU A 123 10.07 7.82 -5.30
N THR A 124 9.13 8.71 -4.95
CA THR A 124 8.94 9.99 -5.67
C THR A 124 10.15 10.93 -5.60
N ALA A 125 11.08 10.70 -4.67
CA ALA A 125 12.32 11.46 -4.56
C ALA A 125 13.40 11.00 -5.56
N VAL A 126 13.31 9.76 -6.06
CA VAL A 126 14.21 9.20 -7.06
C VAL A 126 13.76 9.71 -8.43
N ARG A 127 14.64 10.40 -9.17
CA ARG A 127 14.27 10.97 -10.49
C ARG A 127 14.30 9.94 -11.62
N ASP A 128 15.14 8.93 -11.49
CA ASP A 128 15.29 7.86 -12.48
C ASP A 128 14.19 6.81 -12.33
N HIS A 129 13.35 6.67 -13.35
CA HIS A 129 12.23 5.72 -13.38
C HIS A 129 12.69 4.26 -13.28
N THR A 130 13.85 3.91 -13.86
CA THR A 130 14.40 2.55 -13.78
C THR A 130 14.73 2.22 -12.32
N ARG A 131 15.40 3.14 -11.64
CA ARG A 131 15.75 2.98 -10.22
C ARG A 131 14.51 3.01 -9.32
N GLN A 132 13.51 3.85 -9.63
CA GLN A 132 12.22 3.81 -8.94
C GLN A 132 11.58 2.41 -9.04
N LEU A 133 11.60 1.80 -10.23
CA LEU A 133 11.00 0.50 -10.47
C LEU A 133 11.74 -0.63 -9.73
N GLU A 134 13.07 -0.56 -9.65
CA GLU A 134 13.88 -1.49 -8.85
C GLU A 134 13.53 -1.41 -7.36
N GLU A 135 13.54 -0.21 -6.79
CA GLU A 135 13.18 0.03 -5.39
C GLU A 135 11.73 -0.39 -5.09
N PHE A 136 10.81 -0.13 -6.03
CA PHE A 136 9.43 -0.60 -5.93
C PHE A 136 9.33 -2.13 -5.91
N ARG A 137 10.11 -2.83 -6.76
CA ARG A 137 10.16 -4.30 -6.75
C ARG A 137 10.69 -4.82 -5.42
N HIS A 138 11.71 -4.18 -4.83
CA HIS A 138 12.20 -4.53 -3.50
C HIS A 138 11.12 -4.34 -2.42
N LEU A 139 10.40 -3.22 -2.48
CA LEU A 139 9.30 -2.92 -1.57
C LEU A 139 8.20 -4.00 -1.64
N VAL A 140 7.77 -4.40 -2.82
CA VAL A 140 6.72 -5.43 -3.00
C VAL A 140 7.22 -6.83 -2.60
N ARG A 141 8.47 -7.18 -2.93
CA ARG A 141 9.08 -8.49 -2.59
C ARG A 141 9.28 -8.68 -1.09
N ALA A 142 9.74 -7.65 -0.39
CA ALA A 142 9.96 -7.68 1.07
C ALA A 142 8.67 -7.98 1.86
N LEU A 143 7.52 -7.92 1.21
CA LEU A 143 6.20 -8.09 1.80
C LEU A 143 5.57 -9.45 1.44
N SER A 144 6.30 -10.31 0.71
CA SER A 144 5.80 -11.59 0.17
C SER A 144 6.38 -12.87 0.83
N PRO A 145 6.15 -13.16 2.13
CA PRO A 145 6.23 -14.54 2.62
C PRO A 145 4.85 -15.20 2.86
N ARG A 146 3.72 -14.49 2.73
CA ARG A 146 2.41 -14.97 3.26
C ARG A 146 1.22 -14.91 2.30
N GLN A 147 1.30 -15.62 1.17
CA GLN A 147 0.19 -15.92 0.24
C GLN A 147 -0.04 -14.93 -0.92
N GLY A 148 -0.42 -15.50 -2.07
CA GLY A 148 -0.93 -14.82 -3.28
C GLY A 148 0.06 -13.86 -3.95
N ARG A 149 0.99 -14.35 -4.77
CA ARG A 149 1.89 -13.49 -5.56
C ARG A 149 1.07 -12.54 -6.46
N PRO A 150 1.09 -11.20 -6.28
CA PRO A 150 0.81 -10.33 -7.40
C PRO A 150 1.90 -10.60 -8.43
N SER A 151 1.51 -11.01 -9.64
CA SER A 151 2.47 -11.36 -10.67
C SER A 151 3.24 -10.10 -11.08
N LEU A 152 4.49 -9.99 -10.62
CA LEU A 152 5.41 -8.94 -11.04
C LEU A 152 5.71 -8.98 -12.54
N ALA A 153 5.27 -10.02 -13.25
CA ALA A 153 5.39 -10.15 -14.70
C ALA A 153 4.63 -9.06 -15.48
N SER A 154 3.69 -8.36 -14.85
CA SER A 154 2.99 -7.21 -15.46
C SER A 154 3.78 -5.90 -15.37
N LEU A 155 4.87 -5.84 -14.60
CA LEU A 155 5.82 -4.73 -14.60
C LEU A 155 6.79 -4.91 -15.79
N GLY A 156 6.28 -4.69 -17.01
CA GLY A 156 7.10 -4.69 -18.23
C GLY A 156 8.28 -3.72 -18.14
N PRO A 157 9.29 -3.84 -19.02
CA PRO A 157 10.42 -2.92 -19.05
C PRO A 157 9.92 -1.48 -19.26
N ASP A 158 10.36 -0.55 -18.41
CA ASP A 158 10.06 0.88 -18.54
C ASP A 158 10.76 1.38 -19.82
N SER A 159 10.02 1.32 -20.93
CA SER A 159 10.44 1.80 -22.25
C SER A 159 10.04 3.27 -22.37
N GLY A 160 10.53 4.09 -21.44
CA GLY A 160 10.24 5.51 -21.37
C GLY A 160 11.54 6.30 -21.42
N THR A 161 11.94 6.69 -22.63
CA THR A 161 12.87 7.78 -22.94
C THR A 161 12.53 9.06 -22.19
#